data_AF-A0A3E3E0I7-F1
#
_entry.id   AF-A0A3E3E0I7-F1
#
_cell.length_a   1.000
_cell.length_b   1.000
_cell.length_c   1.000
_cell.angle_alpha   90.00
_cell.angle_beta   90.00
_cell.angle_gamma   90.00
#
_symmetry.space_group_name_H-M   'P 1'
#
loop_
_entity.id
_entity.type
_entity.pdbx_description
1 polymer ?
#
loop_
_entity_poly.entity_id
_entity_poly.type
_entity_poly.pdbx_seq_one_letter_code
_entity_poly.pdbx_strand_id
1 'polypeptide(L)' 'MSSNKADYLRKKYPSGTKIRIELMEGEPHYSGKEGFVQFVDDAGQIHGTWGGCALLDSDDFKIISKD' A
#
# COMPACT_ATOMS: atom_id res chain seq x y z
N MET A 1 0.70 19.35 16.05
CA MET A 1 1.56 18.61 15.12
C MET A 1 0.68 18.07 14.02
N SER A 2 0.65 18.69 12.83
CA SER A 2 -0.07 18.10 11.70
C SER A 2 0.69 16.84 11.30
N SER A 3 0.15 15.66 11.59
CA SER A 3 0.75 14.43 11.10
C SER A 3 0.75 14.52 9.57
N ASN A 4 1.92 14.46 8.94
CA ASN A 4 1.97 14.40 7.48
C ASN A 4 1.35 13.07 7.01
N LYS A 5 0.85 13.03 5.78
CA LYS A 5 0.17 11.85 5.22
C LYS A 5 1.03 10.58 5.30
N ALA A 6 2.32 10.69 5.00
CA ALA A 6 3.25 9.56 5.05
C ALA A 6 3.31 8.93 6.46
N ASP A 7 3.39 9.74 7.51
CA ASP A 7 3.43 9.25 8.90
C ASP A 7 2.13 8.55 9.31
N TYR A 8 0.98 9.03 8.84
CA TYR A 8 -0.29 8.35 9.05
C TYR A 8 -0.31 6.98 8.34
N LEU A 9 0.14 6.93 7.08
CA LEU A 9 0.18 5.71 6.30
C LEU A 9 1.18 4.69 6.86
N ARG A 10 2.37 5.13 7.32
CA ARG A 10 3.36 4.25 8.00
C ARG A 10 2.78 3.59 9.25
N LYS A 11 1.97 4.33 10.03
CA LYS A 11 1.29 3.79 11.21
C LYS A 11 0.14 2.85 10.84
N LYS A 12 -0.62 3.17 9.78
CA LYS A 12 -1.79 2.39 9.36
C LYS A 12 -1.40 1.09 8.65
N TYR A 13 -0.34 1.15 7.85
CA TYR A 13 0.20 0.10 7.00
C TYR A 13 1.71 -0.08 7.29
N PRO A 14 2.08 -0.60 8.47
CA PRO A 14 3.48 -0.88 8.77
C PRO A 14 4.05 -1.96 7.85
N SER A 15 5.38 -1.99 7.72
CA SER A 15 6.10 -3.07 7.03
C SER A 15 5.65 -4.43 7.57
N GLY A 16 5.44 -5.40 6.68
CA GLY A 16 4.91 -6.72 7.01
C GLY A 16 3.39 -6.82 6.95
N THR A 17 2.65 -5.71 6.80
CA THR A 17 1.20 -5.77 6.55
C THR A 17 0.93 -6.53 5.25
N LYS A 18 0.17 -7.62 5.31
CA LYS A 18 -0.26 -8.35 4.11
C LYS A 18 -1.50 -7.70 3.53
N ILE A 19 -1.48 -7.42 2.22
CA ILE A 19 -2.62 -6.85 1.50
C ILE A 19 -2.98 -7.65 0.25
N ARG A 20 -4.18 -7.39 -0.29
CA ARG A 20 -4.61 -7.76 -1.63
C ARG A 20 -5.10 -6.53 -2.37
N ILE A 21 -4.60 -6.32 -3.59
CA ILE A 21 -5.03 -5.23 -4.46
C ILE A 21 -6.37 -5.63 -5.09
N GLU A 22 -7.38 -4.79 -4.95
CA GLU A 22 -8.68 -4.98 -5.63
C GLU A 22 -8.70 -4.18 -6.94
N LEU A 23 -8.18 -2.95 -6.94
CA LEU A 23 -8.06 -2.09 -8.12
C LEU A 23 -6.81 -1.22 -8.02
N MET A 24 -6.08 -1.09 -9.13
CA MET A 24 -5.04 -0.09 -9.32
C MET A 24 -5.37 0.72 -10.57
N GLU A 25 -5.59 2.03 -10.42
CA GLU A 25 -6.05 2.86 -11.54
C GLU A 25 -4.96 2.96 -12.61
N GLY A 26 -5.34 2.72 -13.88
CA GLY A 26 -4.39 2.66 -15.00
C GLY A 26 -3.58 1.37 -15.11
N GLU A 27 -3.53 0.54 -14.05
CA GLU A 27 -2.74 -0.69 -13.98
C GLU A 27 -3.58 -1.92 -13.56
N PRO A 28 -4.65 -2.28 -14.31
CA PRO A 28 -5.61 -3.33 -13.92
C PRO A 28 -4.99 -4.72 -13.76
N HIS A 29 -3.79 -4.94 -14.29
CA HIS A 29 -3.07 -6.20 -14.16
C HIS A 29 -2.54 -6.48 -12.74
N TYR A 30 -2.63 -5.51 -11.83
CA TYR A 30 -2.35 -5.71 -10.39
C TYR A 30 -3.55 -6.22 -9.60
N SER A 31 -4.78 -6.13 -10.12
CA SER A 31 -5.97 -6.62 -9.42
C SER A 31 -5.82 -8.10 -9.07
N GLY A 32 -6.08 -8.41 -7.80
CA GLY A 32 -5.96 -9.74 -7.22
C GLY A 32 -4.55 -10.15 -6.79
N LYS A 33 -3.51 -9.35 -7.05
CA LYS A 33 -2.18 -9.61 -6.50
C LYS A 33 -2.16 -9.39 -4.99
N GLU A 34 -1.37 -10.20 -4.32
CA GLU A 34 -1.11 -10.12 -2.88
C GLU A 34 0.36 -9.87 -2.63
N GLY A 35 0.65 -9.22 -1.51
CA GLY A 35 2.02 -9.01 -1.07
C GLY A 35 2.08 -8.36 0.29
N PHE A 36 3.31 -8.12 0.73
CA PHE A 36 3.60 -7.47 2.00
C PHE A 36 4.06 -6.04 1.74
N VAL A 37 3.56 -5.12 2.55
CA VAL A 37 4.08 -3.74 2.61
C VAL A 37 5.55 -3.81 3.02
N GLN A 38 6.42 -3.13 2.26
CA GLN A 38 7.84 -2.98 2.58
C GLN A 38 8.11 -1.63 3.23
N PHE A 39 7.59 -0.55 2.66
CA PHE A 39 7.72 0.80 3.21
C PHE A 39 6.69 1.76 2.62
N VAL A 40 6.54 2.92 3.26
CA VAL A 40 5.81 4.08 2.73
C VAL A 40 6.81 5.21 2.53
N ASP A 41 6.90 5.71 1.30
CA ASP A 41 7.82 6.80 0.95
C ASP A 41 7.35 8.16 1.49
N ASP A 42 8.16 9.18 1.29
CA ASP A 42 7.87 10.53 1.79
C ASP A 42 6.73 11.23 1.02
N ALA A 43 6.38 10.74 -0.17
CA ALA A 43 5.20 11.18 -0.93
C ALA A 43 3.91 10.53 -0.43
N GLY A 44 4.00 9.54 0.47
CA GLY A 44 2.86 8.81 0.99
C GLY A 44 2.35 7.75 0.00
N GLN A 45 3.23 7.15 -0.79
CA GLN A 45 2.92 5.97 -1.61
C GLN A 45 3.38 4.70 -0.90
N ILE A 46 2.60 3.62 -1.03
CA ILE A 46 2.88 2.35 -0.35
C ILE A 46 3.58 1.41 -1.31
N HIS A 47 4.77 0.94 -0.95
CA HIS A 47 5.56 0.00 -1.74
C HIS A 47 5.53 -1.39 -1.11
N GLY A 48 5.57 -2.43 -1.93
CA GLY A 48 5.51 -3.79 -1.43
C GLY A 48 5.84 -4.87 -2.46
N THR A 49 5.69 -6.12 -2.05
CA THR A 49 6.18 -7.28 -2.82
C THR A 49 5.29 -7.69 -4.00
N TRP A 50 4.26 -6.91 -4.34
CA TRP A 50 3.30 -7.21 -5.41
C TRP A 50 3.76 -6.78 -6.81
N GLY A 51 4.83 -5.98 -6.91
CA GLY A 51 5.43 -5.58 -8.19
C GLY A 51 6.13 -4.23 -8.12
N GLY A 52 6.29 -3.58 -9.26
CA GLY A 52 7.04 -2.33 -9.40
C GLY A 52 6.23 -1.05 -9.19
N CYS A 53 4.90 -1.13 -9.05
CA CYS A 53 4.04 0.03 -8.80
C CYS A 53 3.70 0.17 -7.32
N ALA A 54 3.76 1.41 -6.83
CA ALA A 54 3.30 1.78 -5.51
C ALA A 54 1.78 2.01 -5.50
N LEU A 55 1.13 1.75 -4.37
CA LEU A 55 -0.28 2.08 -4.19
C LEU A 55 -0.45 3.56 -3.83
N LEU A 56 -1.44 4.18 -4.47
CA LEU A 56 -1.88 5.55 -4.27
C LEU A 56 -3.19 5.60 -3.45
N ASP A 57 -3.61 6.81 -3.05
CA ASP A 57 -4.88 6.99 -2.35
C ASP A 57 -6.11 6.65 -3.22
N SER A 58 -5.94 6.68 -4.54
CA SER A 58 -6.98 6.34 -5.53
C SER A 58 -7.14 4.84 -5.73
N ASP A 59 -6.18 4.02 -5.28
CA ASP A 59 -6.22 2.57 -5.45
C ASP A 59 -7.05 1.91 -4.34
N ASP A 60 -7.64 0.76 -4.66
CA ASP A 60 -8.42 -0.03 -3.72
C ASP A 60 -7.69 -1.32 -3.37
N PHE A 61 -7.59 -1.60 -2.07
CA PHE A 61 -6.95 -2.79 -1.54
C PHE A 61 -7.48 -3.10 -0.15
N LYS A 62 -7.42 -4.39 0.21
CA LYS A 62 -7.78 -4.86 1.55
C LYS A 62 -6.57 -5.37 2.30
N ILE A 63 -6.57 -5.15 3.61
CA ILE A 63 -5.62 -5.78 4.53
C ILE A 63 -6.08 -7.22 4.77
N ILE A 64 -5.20 -8.18 4.53
CA ILE A 64 -5.42 -9.60 4.84
C ILE A 64 -4.97 -9.90 6.27
N SER A 65 -3.79 -9.41 6.66
CA SER A 65 -3.25 -9.59 8.01
C SER A 65 -2.31 -8.44 8.38
N LYS A 66 -2.17 -8.22 9.69
CA LYS A 66 -1.15 -7.38 10.29
C LYS A 66 -0.35 -8.27 11.23
N ASP A 67 0.95 -8.36 11.01
CA ASP A 67 1.88 -8.96 11.97
C ASP A 67 2.08 -8.04 13.18
#